data_AF-A0A2G4H0A2-F1
#
_entry.id   AF-A0A2G4H0A2-F1
#
_cell.length_a   1.000
_cell.length_b   1.000
_cell.length_c   1.000
_cell.angle_alpha   90.00
_cell.angle_beta   90.00
_cell.angle_gamma   90.00
#
_symmetry.space_group_name_H-M   'P 1'
#
loop_
_entity.id
_entity.type
_entity.pdbx_description
1 polymer ?
#
loop_
_entity_poly.entity_id
_entity_poly.type
_entity_poly.pdbx_seq_one_letter_code
_entity_poly.pdbx_strand_id
1 'polypeptide(L)'
;MNPPRNPSPSRSGFSLIEVTLAIGIVGVAILSLVGILGSTFQQVDDIMQTNRALAGVNRLIGALDNPRSIVHLNDQREKEVDNSKYLMDAGLNLDGGNPSAPSFDIAYRFLQKASDNGANAVWLYVYERKIVGMESDKTGDAAYALFSNPSIIEVAYCDGNNLSLQAFAGRNIIGSPMRVRLSLSKLLVGQRAEIDATNFEPKTTKVSPPPWGTSPIPQQPSAYALAYLPIVAEFFTHDYSSYTSFKDKSEEPLLVQNIVISR
;
A
#
# COMPACT_ATOMS: atom_id res chain seq x y z
N MET A 1 87.95 -4.12 -38.88
CA MET A 1 87.11 -5.13 -38.20
C MET A 1 86.11 -4.38 -37.33
N ASN A 2 84.84 -4.32 -37.73
CA ASN A 2 83.77 -3.79 -36.88
C ASN A 2 83.09 -4.96 -36.14
N PRO A 3 82.76 -4.85 -34.85
CA PRO A 3 82.08 -5.92 -34.14
C PRO A 3 80.64 -6.05 -34.63
N PRO A 4 80.04 -7.26 -34.60
CA PRO A 4 78.65 -7.44 -34.96
C PRO A 4 77.75 -6.70 -33.97
N ARG A 5 76.83 -5.86 -34.49
CA ARG A 5 75.75 -5.29 -33.69
C ARG A 5 74.87 -6.42 -33.20
N ASN A 6 74.79 -6.57 -31.89
CA ASN A 6 73.82 -7.42 -31.21
C ASN A 6 72.41 -6.99 -31.67
N PRO A 7 71.56 -7.88 -32.23
CA PRO A 7 70.21 -7.50 -32.57
C PRO A 7 69.46 -7.19 -31.27
N SER A 8 68.90 -5.98 -31.18
CA SER A 8 67.96 -5.62 -30.12
C SER A 8 66.85 -6.67 -30.07
N PRO A 9 66.46 -7.19 -28.89
CA PRO A 9 65.31 -8.09 -28.81
C PRO A 9 64.10 -7.34 -29.37
N SER A 10 63.54 -7.86 -30.46
CA SER A 10 62.29 -7.34 -31.02
C SER A 10 61.24 -7.41 -29.93
N ARG A 11 60.72 -6.26 -29.49
CA ARG A 11 59.54 -6.23 -28.64
C ARG A 11 58.43 -6.96 -29.40
N SER A 12 58.02 -8.14 -28.92
CA SER A 12 56.91 -8.86 -29.54
C SER A 12 55.67 -8.00 -29.40
N GLY A 13 55.16 -7.47 -30.51
CA GLY A 13 53.86 -6.83 -30.53
C GLY A 13 52.78 -7.84 -30.17
N PHE A 14 51.66 -7.37 -29.64
CA PHE A 14 50.51 -8.23 -29.33
C PHE A 14 49.96 -8.88 -30.61
N SER A 15 49.61 -10.17 -30.51
CA SER A 15 48.94 -10.88 -31.59
C SER A 15 47.50 -10.39 -31.75
N LEU A 16 46.97 -10.39 -32.98
CA LEU A 16 45.57 -10.06 -33.26
C LEU A 16 44.61 -10.90 -32.41
N ILE A 17 44.95 -12.18 -32.19
CA ILE A 17 44.15 -13.10 -31.38
C ILE A 17 44.12 -12.66 -29.91
N GLU A 18 45.25 -12.21 -29.35
CA GLU A 18 45.32 -11.71 -27.97
C GLU A 18 44.48 -10.45 -27.80
N VAL A 19 44.51 -9.54 -28.78
CA VAL A 19 43.73 -8.30 -28.76
C VAL A 19 42.24 -8.59 -28.88
N THR A 20 41.81 -9.46 -29.81
CA THR A 20 40.40 -9.83 -29.96
C THR A 20 39.88 -10.57 -28.73
N LEU A 21 40.68 -11.47 -28.14
CA LEU A 21 40.34 -12.17 -26.91
C LEU A 21 40.21 -11.19 -25.74
N ALA A 22 41.14 -10.23 -25.59
CA ALA A 22 41.06 -9.21 -24.55
C ALA A 22 39.81 -8.34 -24.70
N ILE A 23 39.47 -7.90 -25.92
CA ILE A 23 38.23 -7.15 -26.18
C ILE A 23 37.00 -7.99 -25.85
N GLY A 24 37.01 -9.28 -26.19
CA GLY A 24 35.93 -10.20 -25.86
C GLY A 24 35.71 -10.35 -24.34
N ILE A 25 36.79 -10.53 -23.58
CA ILE A 25 36.72 -10.62 -22.11
C ILE A 25 36.19 -9.31 -21.51
N VAL A 26 36.69 -8.16 -21.97
CA VAL A 26 36.22 -6.85 -21.49
C VAL A 26 34.74 -6.66 -21.82
N GLY A 27 34.29 -7.02 -23.02
CA GLY A 27 32.88 -6.95 -23.42
C GLY A 27 31.98 -7.79 -22.52
N VAL A 28 32.36 -9.05 -22.24
CA VAL A 28 31.60 -9.94 -21.35
C VAL A 28 31.61 -9.41 -19.90
N ALA A 29 32.73 -8.89 -19.41
CA ALA A 29 32.83 -8.32 -18.08
C ALA A 29 31.90 -7.09 -17.90
N ILE A 30 31.83 -6.21 -18.89
CA ILE A 30 30.93 -5.05 -18.86
C ILE A 30 29.47 -5.50 -18.89
N LEU A 31 29.11 -6.45 -19.76
CA LEU A 31 27.74 -6.98 -19.81
C LEU A 31 27.34 -7.66 -18.50
N SER A 32 28.25 -8.41 -17.88
CA SER A 32 28.04 -9.02 -16.56
C SER A 32 27.85 -7.96 -15.48
N LEU A 33 28.67 -6.91 -15.47
CA LEU A 33 28.54 -5.80 -14.52
C LEU A 33 27.20 -5.06 -14.69
N VAL A 34 26.79 -4.76 -15.92
CA VAL A 34 25.49 -4.13 -16.21
C VAL A 34 24.34 -5.02 -15.76
N GLY A 35 24.44 -6.33 -15.97
CA GLY A 35 23.45 -7.30 -15.49
C GLY A 35 23.31 -7.29 -13.97
N ILE A 36 24.43 -7.31 -13.24
CA ILE A 36 24.43 -7.27 -11.77
C ILE A 36 23.89 -5.93 -11.25
N LEU A 37 24.26 -4.80 -11.88
CA LEU A 37 23.73 -3.49 -11.51
C LEU A 37 22.22 -3.40 -11.72
N GLY A 38 21.72 -3.90 -12.84
CA GLY A 38 20.29 -3.96 -13.13
C GLY A 38 19.52 -4.74 -12.05
N SER A 39 19.98 -5.94 -11.69
CA SER A 39 19.34 -6.74 -10.63
C SER A 39 19.47 -6.08 -9.26
N THR A 40 20.58 -5.41 -8.98
CA THR A 40 20.79 -4.70 -7.71
C THR A 40 19.86 -3.50 -7.58
N PHE A 41 19.64 -2.72 -8.65
CA PHE A 41 18.71 -1.60 -8.62
C PHE A 41 17.27 -2.05 -8.43
N GLN A 42 16.85 -3.14 -9.08
CA GLN A 42 15.52 -3.70 -8.85
C GLN A 42 15.36 -4.13 -7.39
N GLN A 43 16.35 -4.84 -6.84
CA GLN A 43 16.31 -5.28 -5.45
C GLN A 43 16.26 -4.10 -4.47
N VAL A 44 16.98 -3.01 -4.75
CA VAL A 44 16.93 -1.80 -3.93
C VAL A 44 15.54 -1.16 -3.98
N ASP A 45 14.92 -1.07 -5.16
CA ASP A 45 13.56 -0.54 -5.29
C ASP A 45 12.54 -1.41 -4.54
N ASP A 46 12.62 -2.74 -4.70
CA ASP A 46 11.75 -3.69 -3.98
C ASP A 46 11.90 -3.50 -2.45
N ILE A 47 13.13 -3.40 -1.94
CA ILE A 47 13.40 -3.15 -0.51
C ILE A 47 12.83 -1.81 -0.07
N MET A 48 12.99 -0.75 -0.88
CA MET A 48 12.45 0.57 -0.57
C MET A 48 10.93 0.56 -0.51
N GLN A 49 10.27 -0.16 -1.42
CA GLN A 49 8.83 -0.31 -1.45
C GLN A 49 8.32 -1.13 -0.25
N THR A 50 8.96 -2.25 0.09
CA THR A 50 8.59 -3.02 1.29
C THR A 50 8.78 -2.21 2.58
N ASN A 51 9.87 -1.46 2.71
CA ASN A 51 10.09 -0.60 3.89
C ASN A 51 9.01 0.48 4.04
N ARG A 52 8.56 1.08 2.93
CA ARG A 52 7.43 2.01 2.94
C ARG A 52 6.12 1.31 3.31
N ALA A 53 5.90 0.08 2.85
CA ALA A 53 4.71 -0.69 3.19
C ALA A 53 4.66 -1.00 4.69
N LEU A 54 5.80 -1.35 5.29
CA LEU A 54 5.92 -1.56 6.73
C LEU A 54 5.62 -0.29 7.54
N ALA A 55 6.12 0.87 7.10
CA ALA A 55 5.77 2.14 7.72
C ALA A 55 4.26 2.45 7.59
N GLY A 56 3.68 2.10 6.43
CA GLY A 56 2.24 2.21 6.17
C GLY A 56 1.38 1.30 7.05
N VAL A 57 1.83 0.08 7.36
CA VAL A 57 1.11 -0.88 8.22
C VAL A 57 0.80 -0.29 9.59
N ASN A 58 1.78 0.33 10.25
CA ASN A 58 1.54 0.90 11.58
C ASN A 58 0.48 2.00 11.55
N ARG A 59 0.53 2.85 10.52
CA ARG A 59 -0.45 3.92 10.35
C ARG A 59 -1.84 3.37 9.98
N LEU A 60 -1.90 2.31 9.18
CA LEU A 60 -3.12 1.58 8.84
C LEU A 60 -3.75 0.95 10.07
N ILE A 61 -2.99 0.27 10.93
CA ILE A 61 -3.49 -0.31 12.18
C ILE A 61 -4.12 0.77 13.05
N GLY A 62 -3.39 1.88 13.29
CA GLY A 62 -3.94 3.01 14.07
C GLY A 62 -5.18 3.65 13.42
N ALA A 63 -5.25 3.67 12.08
CA ALA A 63 -6.42 4.15 11.37
C ALA A 63 -7.63 3.21 11.49
N LEU A 64 -7.41 1.90 11.62
CA LEU A 64 -8.47 0.91 11.80
C LEU A 64 -8.94 0.81 13.26
N ASP A 65 -8.03 1.02 14.22
CA ASP A 65 -8.37 1.14 15.64
C ASP A 65 -9.14 2.46 15.92
N ASN A 66 -8.87 3.50 15.13
CA ASN A 66 -9.64 4.74 15.13
C ASN A 66 -10.05 5.16 13.70
N PRO A 67 -11.13 4.57 13.16
CA PRO A 67 -11.62 4.84 11.80
C PRO A 67 -11.97 6.30 11.54
N ARG A 68 -12.24 7.08 12.59
CA ARG A 68 -12.50 8.52 12.49
C ARG A 68 -11.26 9.30 12.02
N SER A 69 -10.07 8.70 12.03
CA SER A 69 -8.84 9.30 11.52
C SER A 69 -8.56 9.00 10.05
N ILE A 70 -9.39 8.18 9.40
CA ILE A 70 -9.29 7.89 7.97
C ILE A 70 -9.82 9.10 7.21
N VAL A 71 -9.02 9.64 6.29
CA VAL A 71 -9.41 10.80 5.47
C VAL A 71 -10.38 10.36 4.40
N HIS A 72 -11.38 11.20 4.14
CA HIS A 72 -12.32 11.00 3.06
C HIS A 72 -11.95 11.82 1.82
N LEU A 73 -11.76 11.15 0.68
CA LEU A 73 -11.49 11.78 -0.60
C LEU A 73 -12.62 11.50 -1.59
N ASN A 74 -13.10 12.57 -2.23
CA ASN A 74 -14.02 12.51 -3.36
C ASN A 74 -13.53 13.45 -4.47
N ASP A 75 -14.18 13.43 -5.64
CA ASP A 75 -13.77 14.19 -6.85
C ASP A 75 -13.61 15.70 -6.63
N GLN A 76 -14.29 16.28 -5.64
CA GLN A 76 -14.15 17.70 -5.29
C GLN A 76 -12.98 17.92 -4.32
N ARG A 77 -12.86 17.04 -3.32
CA ARG A 77 -11.93 17.19 -2.20
C ARG A 77 -10.52 16.71 -2.50
N GLU A 78 -10.34 15.87 -3.51
CA GLU A 78 -9.00 15.44 -3.94
C GLU A 78 -8.11 16.62 -4.40
N LYS A 79 -8.72 17.73 -4.83
CA LYS A 79 -8.03 18.97 -5.24
C LYS A 79 -7.71 19.90 -4.07
N GLU A 80 -8.26 19.63 -2.89
CA GLU A 80 -8.13 20.50 -1.73
C GLU A 80 -6.97 20.06 -0.83
N VAL A 81 -5.96 20.93 -0.75
CA VAL A 81 -4.76 20.72 0.08
C VAL A 81 -5.09 20.52 1.54
N ASP A 82 -6.07 21.30 2.03
CA ASP A 82 -6.50 21.38 3.43
C ASP A 82 -7.78 20.58 3.71
N ASN A 83 -8.10 19.58 2.88
CA ASN A 83 -9.26 18.74 3.16
C ASN A 83 -9.15 18.12 4.56
N SER A 84 -10.09 18.51 5.41
CA SER A 84 -10.24 18.12 6.80
C SER A 84 -11.39 17.14 7.03
N LYS A 85 -12.02 16.65 5.96
CA LYS A 85 -13.09 15.67 6.06
C LYS A 85 -12.55 14.28 6.31
N TYR A 86 -13.11 13.63 7.31
CA TYR A 86 -12.81 12.25 7.65
C TYR A 86 -13.95 11.31 7.23
N LEU A 87 -13.70 10.01 7.34
CA LEU A 87 -14.62 8.95 6.95
C LEU A 87 -16.04 9.13 7.50
N MET A 88 -16.19 9.65 8.71
CA MET A 88 -17.49 9.88 9.33
C MET A 88 -18.21 11.13 8.81
N ASP A 89 -17.48 12.08 8.24
CA ASP A 89 -18.04 13.29 7.61
C ASP A 89 -18.51 13.04 6.16
N ALA A 90 -18.24 11.84 5.65
CA ALA A 90 -18.62 11.38 4.32
C ALA A 90 -20.11 11.03 4.21
N GLY A 91 -20.87 11.10 5.31
CA GLY A 91 -22.28 10.68 5.34
C GLY A 91 -22.47 9.16 5.25
N LEU A 92 -21.40 8.39 5.44
CA LEU A 92 -21.48 6.94 5.57
C LEU A 92 -22.14 6.62 6.92
N ASN A 93 -23.26 5.89 6.91
CA ASN A 93 -23.97 5.47 8.14
C ASN A 93 -23.24 4.33 8.86
N LEU A 94 -21.98 4.58 9.24
CA LEU A 94 -21.09 3.64 9.92
C LEU A 94 -21.24 3.68 11.43
N ASP A 95 -21.92 4.68 11.97
CA ASP A 95 -22.21 4.81 13.40
C ASP A 95 -23.58 4.22 13.78
N GLY A 96 -24.36 3.79 12.79
CA GLY A 96 -25.71 3.26 13.00
C GLY A 96 -26.70 4.29 13.55
N GLY A 97 -26.43 5.58 13.33
CA GLY A 97 -27.21 6.68 13.90
C GLY A 97 -26.83 7.04 15.33
N ASN A 98 -25.76 6.47 15.89
CA ASN A 98 -25.22 6.83 17.20
C ASN A 98 -23.82 7.46 17.05
N PRO A 99 -23.68 8.79 17.11
CA PRO A 99 -22.37 9.47 16.98
C PRO A 99 -21.32 9.00 17.99
N SER A 100 -21.76 8.49 19.14
CA SER A 100 -20.91 7.93 20.20
C SER A 100 -20.59 6.45 20.02
N ALA A 101 -20.85 5.89 18.83
CA ALA A 101 -20.51 4.51 18.51
C ALA A 101 -19.02 4.23 18.78
N PRO A 102 -18.67 3.09 19.42
CA PRO A 102 -17.29 2.67 19.60
C PRO A 102 -16.55 2.59 18.27
N SER A 103 -15.23 2.84 18.28
CA SER A 103 -14.41 2.73 17.06
C SER A 103 -14.49 1.33 16.44
N PHE A 104 -14.60 0.29 17.26
CA PHE A 104 -14.82 -1.08 16.79
C PHE A 104 -16.10 -1.22 15.96
N ASP A 105 -17.22 -0.65 16.40
CA ASP A 105 -18.50 -0.77 15.68
C ASP A 105 -18.44 -0.05 14.32
N ILE A 106 -17.72 1.06 14.25
CA ILE A 106 -17.48 1.80 13.00
C ILE A 106 -16.59 0.98 12.06
N ALA A 107 -15.46 0.46 12.56
CA ALA A 107 -14.55 -0.38 11.78
C ALA A 107 -15.27 -1.65 11.29
N TYR A 108 -16.07 -2.26 12.15
CA TYR A 108 -16.88 -3.43 11.84
C TYR A 108 -17.84 -3.14 10.70
N ARG A 109 -18.62 -2.05 10.77
CA ARG A 109 -19.58 -1.68 9.71
C ARG A 109 -18.88 -1.28 8.42
N PHE A 110 -17.73 -0.63 8.51
CA PHE A 110 -16.90 -0.28 7.37
C PHE A 110 -16.40 -1.53 6.63
N LEU A 111 -15.93 -2.54 7.38
CA LEU A 111 -15.34 -3.77 6.85
C LEU A 111 -16.34 -4.91 6.66
N GLN A 112 -17.60 -4.72 7.06
CA GLN A 112 -18.64 -5.75 6.98
C GLN A 112 -18.81 -6.27 5.56
N LYS A 113 -18.65 -5.41 4.55
CA LYS A 113 -18.77 -5.80 3.15
C LYS A 113 -17.49 -6.42 2.58
N ALA A 114 -16.36 -6.40 3.29
CA ALA A 114 -15.05 -6.89 2.84
C ALA A 114 -14.95 -8.43 2.81
N SER A 115 -15.92 -9.07 2.17
CA SER A 115 -16.16 -10.52 2.16
C SER A 115 -15.26 -11.31 1.21
N ASP A 116 -14.52 -10.67 0.32
CA ASP A 116 -13.65 -11.38 -0.60
C ASP A 116 -12.40 -10.57 -0.89
N ASN A 117 -11.39 -11.25 -1.44
CA ASN A 117 -10.19 -10.60 -1.95
C ASN A 117 -10.46 -9.94 -3.33
N GLY A 118 -11.72 -9.68 -3.70
CA GLY A 118 -12.14 -9.27 -5.05
C GLY A 118 -13.07 -8.07 -5.02
N ALA A 119 -14.26 -8.21 -5.60
CA ALA A 119 -15.19 -7.12 -5.89
C ALA A 119 -15.76 -6.42 -4.64
N ASN A 120 -15.76 -7.08 -3.49
CA ASN A 120 -16.33 -6.56 -2.25
C ASN A 120 -15.25 -6.10 -1.25
N ALA A 121 -13.97 -6.26 -1.59
CA ALA A 121 -12.88 -5.79 -0.74
C ALA A 121 -12.96 -4.28 -0.51
N VAL A 122 -12.54 -3.85 0.68
CA VAL A 122 -12.45 -2.42 1.00
C VAL A 122 -11.07 -1.94 0.61
N TRP A 123 -11.02 -0.89 -0.22
CA TRP A 123 -9.79 -0.29 -0.69
C TRP A 123 -9.47 0.97 0.09
N LEU A 124 -8.27 0.99 0.67
CA LEU A 124 -7.69 2.16 1.30
C LEU A 124 -6.40 2.54 0.58
N TYR A 125 -6.00 3.80 0.74
CA TYR A 125 -4.77 4.33 0.19
C TYR A 125 -3.88 4.78 1.33
N VAL A 126 -2.65 4.29 1.35
CA VAL A 126 -1.65 4.70 2.33
C VAL A 126 -0.57 5.46 1.61
N TYR A 127 -0.32 6.69 2.03
CA TYR A 127 0.64 7.54 1.36
C TYR A 127 1.28 8.52 2.33
N GLU A 128 2.47 8.97 1.98
CA GLU A 128 3.16 10.03 2.70
C GLU A 128 2.81 11.36 2.03
N ARG A 129 2.48 12.39 2.81
CA ARG A 129 2.25 13.74 2.30
C ARG A 129 2.98 14.77 3.12
N LYS A 130 3.27 15.92 2.51
CA LYS A 130 3.77 17.09 3.24
C LYS A 130 2.62 17.94 3.76
N ILE A 131 2.74 18.39 5.00
CA ILE A 131 1.80 19.34 5.60
C ILE A 131 2.29 20.75 5.24
N VAL A 132 1.49 21.50 4.49
CA VAL A 132 1.78 22.90 4.17
C VAL A 132 0.93 23.75 5.11
N GLY A 133 1.55 24.46 6.05
CA GLY A 133 0.86 25.39 6.94
C GLY A 133 0.78 26.80 6.33
N MET A 134 -0.21 27.60 6.74
CA MET A 134 -0.36 28.99 6.27
C MET A 134 0.80 29.93 6.64
N GLU A 135 1.57 29.62 7.70
CA GLU A 135 2.59 30.51 8.25
C GLU A 135 4.04 30.08 8.00
N SER A 136 4.29 28.81 7.64
CA SER A 136 5.66 28.29 7.52
C SER A 136 6.26 28.50 6.13
N ASP A 137 5.51 29.14 5.23
CA ASP A 137 5.81 29.01 3.81
C ASP A 137 5.53 30.26 2.95
N LYS A 138 6.29 31.33 3.22
CA LYS A 138 6.41 32.44 2.27
C LYS A 138 7.87 32.80 2.04
N THR A 139 8.46 32.25 0.98
CA THR A 139 9.59 32.90 0.30
C THR A 139 9.11 33.42 -1.05
N GLY A 140 8.55 34.64 -1.05
CA GLY A 140 8.04 35.32 -2.25
C GLY A 140 6.57 35.04 -2.57
N ASP A 141 6.05 35.72 -3.61
CA ASP A 141 4.62 35.87 -3.89
C ASP A 141 3.88 34.61 -4.40
N ALA A 142 4.53 33.45 -4.57
CA ALA A 142 3.84 32.25 -5.10
C ALA A 142 4.54 30.89 -4.87
N ALA A 143 5.54 30.76 -4.00
CA ALA A 143 6.33 29.52 -3.89
C ALA A 143 6.24 28.90 -2.50
N TYR A 144 5.66 27.70 -2.43
CA TYR A 144 5.71 26.83 -1.26
C TYR A 144 7.10 26.15 -1.17
N ALA A 145 7.90 26.47 -0.16
CA ALA A 145 9.08 25.79 0.36
C ALA A 145 8.72 24.38 0.88
N LEU A 146 8.48 23.47 -0.06
CA LEU A 146 8.22 22.05 0.22
C LEU A 146 9.34 21.38 1.03
N PHE A 147 10.56 21.92 1.11
CA PHE A 147 11.71 21.24 1.73
C PHE A 147 11.75 21.28 3.26
N SER A 148 11.12 22.27 3.90
CA SER A 148 11.15 22.44 5.36
C SER A 148 9.92 21.89 6.09
N ASN A 149 8.91 21.48 5.32
CA ASN A 149 7.60 21.08 5.84
C ASN A 149 7.62 19.62 6.34
N PRO A 150 7.06 19.33 7.53
CA PRO A 150 6.98 17.98 8.05
C PRO A 150 6.11 17.09 7.16
N SER A 151 6.48 15.82 7.04
CA SER A 151 5.69 14.81 6.35
C SER A 151 4.96 13.91 7.34
N ILE A 152 3.79 13.41 6.91
CA ILE A 152 2.99 12.43 7.64
C ILE A 152 2.56 11.31 6.72
N ILE A 153 2.46 10.10 7.27
CA ILE A 153 1.77 8.99 6.61
C ILE A 153 0.29 9.09 6.94
N GLU A 154 -0.52 8.99 5.91
CA GLU A 154 -1.97 9.15 5.98
C GLU A 154 -2.67 7.96 5.34
N VAL A 155 -3.87 7.66 5.82
CA VAL A 155 -4.75 6.64 5.28
C VAL A 155 -6.00 7.32 4.76
N ALA A 156 -6.32 7.10 3.48
CA ALA A 156 -7.48 7.68 2.83
C ALA A 156 -8.42 6.61 2.30
N TYR A 157 -9.70 6.89 2.41
CA TYR A 157 -10.78 6.20 1.71
C TYR A 157 -11.28 7.11 0.58
N CYS A 158 -11.39 6.56 -0.63
CA CYS A 158 -11.79 7.29 -1.83
C CYS A 158 -13.16 6.81 -2.31
N ASP A 159 -14.16 7.70 -2.44
CA ASP A 159 -15.53 7.33 -2.86
C ASP A 159 -15.61 6.67 -4.24
N GLY A 160 -14.68 7.01 -5.14
CA GLY A 160 -14.55 6.39 -6.47
C GLY A 160 -13.73 5.10 -6.48
N ASN A 161 -13.33 4.58 -5.32
CA ASN A 161 -12.38 3.47 -5.13
C ASN A 161 -11.02 3.67 -5.81
N ASN A 162 -10.67 4.89 -6.22
CA ASN A 162 -9.39 5.20 -6.84
C ASN A 162 -8.77 6.48 -6.31
N LEU A 163 -7.46 6.46 -6.05
CA LEU A 163 -6.69 7.66 -5.78
C LEU A 163 -6.20 8.25 -7.11
N SER A 164 -6.74 9.41 -7.49
CA SER A 164 -6.41 10.03 -8.77
C SER A 164 -5.04 10.74 -8.76
N LEU A 165 -4.53 11.07 -9.94
CA LEU A 165 -3.37 11.96 -10.07
C LEU A 165 -3.67 13.38 -9.56
N GLN A 166 -4.93 13.81 -9.58
CA GLN A 166 -5.34 15.09 -9.01
C GLN A 166 -5.26 15.05 -7.49
N ALA A 167 -5.65 13.93 -6.87
CA ALA A 167 -5.45 13.69 -5.44
C ALA A 167 -3.97 13.75 -5.06
N PHE A 168 -3.09 13.18 -5.89
CA PHE A 168 -1.65 13.21 -5.67
C PHE A 168 -1.11 14.64 -5.60
N ALA A 169 -1.47 15.48 -6.59
CA ALA A 169 -1.05 16.88 -6.63
C ALA A 169 -1.71 17.71 -5.52
N GLY A 170 -3.04 17.60 -5.38
CA GLY A 170 -3.82 18.37 -4.41
C GLY A 170 -3.44 18.06 -2.97
N ARG A 171 -3.08 16.82 -2.64
CA ARG A 171 -2.70 16.42 -1.28
C ARG A 171 -1.20 16.55 -1.00
N ASN A 172 -0.39 17.10 -1.91
CA ASN A 172 1.08 17.16 -1.76
C ASN A 172 1.69 15.80 -1.36
N ILE A 173 1.24 14.73 -2.02
CA ILE A 173 1.74 13.38 -1.79
C ILE A 173 3.19 13.32 -2.26
N ILE A 174 4.04 12.67 -1.47
CA ILE A 174 5.45 12.44 -1.79
C ILE A 174 5.72 10.95 -1.93
N GLY A 175 6.65 10.62 -2.82
CA GLY A 175 6.95 9.22 -3.14
C GLY A 175 5.79 8.53 -3.87
N SER A 176 5.73 7.20 -3.73
CA SER A 176 4.72 6.38 -4.39
C SER A 176 3.65 5.99 -3.38
N PRO A 177 2.38 6.36 -3.58
CA PRO A 177 1.28 5.89 -2.75
C PRO A 177 1.09 4.38 -2.89
N MET A 178 0.46 3.77 -1.90
CA MET A 178 0.14 2.35 -1.86
C MET A 178 -1.35 2.13 -1.83
N ARG A 179 -1.78 1.09 -2.55
CA ARG A 179 -3.14 0.56 -2.47
C ARG A 179 -3.16 -0.53 -1.41
N VAL A 180 -4.14 -0.49 -0.53
CA VAL A 180 -4.33 -1.52 0.48
C VAL A 180 -5.69 -2.16 0.25
N ARG A 181 -5.68 -3.45 -0.06
CA ARG A 181 -6.89 -4.26 -0.11
C ARG A 181 -7.13 -4.86 1.28
N LEU A 182 -8.28 -4.55 1.86
CA LEU A 182 -8.73 -5.13 3.11
C LEU A 182 -9.79 -6.19 2.84
N SER A 183 -9.60 -7.38 3.42
CA SER A 183 -10.59 -8.45 3.42
C SER A 183 -10.68 -9.11 4.80
N LEU A 184 -11.85 -9.68 5.10
CA LEU A 184 -12.03 -10.46 6.32
C LEU A 184 -11.18 -11.72 6.29
N SER A 185 -10.54 -12.04 7.41
CA SER A 185 -9.62 -13.17 7.47
C SER A 185 -10.34 -14.50 7.28
N LYS A 186 -9.79 -15.36 6.41
CA LYS A 186 -10.27 -16.73 6.19
C LYS A 186 -10.14 -17.62 7.45
N LEU A 187 -9.39 -17.18 8.47
CA LEU A 187 -9.34 -17.84 9.78
C LEU A 187 -10.70 -17.86 10.51
N LEU A 188 -11.66 -17.05 10.07
CA LEU A 188 -13.04 -17.10 10.57
C LEU A 188 -13.80 -18.35 10.08
N VAL A 189 -13.41 -18.93 8.94
CA VAL A 189 -14.14 -20.00 8.24
C VAL A 189 -13.94 -21.36 8.91
N GLY A 190 -15.01 -22.11 9.16
CA GLY A 190 -14.97 -23.52 9.57
C GLY A 190 -14.38 -23.79 10.96
N GLN A 191 -13.85 -22.77 11.62
CA GLN A 191 -13.27 -22.83 12.96
C GLN A 191 -14.19 -22.24 14.04
N ARG A 192 -15.23 -21.50 13.67
CA ARG A 192 -16.09 -20.76 14.64
C ARG A 192 -17.57 -21.04 14.44
N ALA A 193 -18.30 -21.08 15.56
CA ALA A 193 -19.75 -21.17 15.60
C ALA A 193 -20.38 -19.84 15.14
N GLU A 194 -21.48 -19.93 14.40
CA GLU A 194 -22.38 -18.83 14.14
C GLU A 194 -23.08 -18.43 15.45
N ILE A 195 -23.52 -17.18 15.59
CA ILE A 195 -24.23 -16.70 16.78
C ILE A 195 -25.68 -16.43 16.41
N ASP A 196 -26.60 -16.90 17.23
CA ASP A 196 -28.01 -16.60 17.04
C ASP A 196 -28.29 -15.16 17.48
N ALA A 197 -28.84 -14.37 16.54
CA ALA A 197 -29.10 -12.95 16.70
C ALA A 197 -30.25 -12.64 17.69
N THR A 198 -30.99 -13.65 18.13
CA THR A 198 -32.16 -13.51 19.02
C THR A 198 -31.80 -13.75 20.48
N ASN A 199 -30.97 -14.75 20.77
CA ASN A 199 -30.58 -15.13 22.14
C ASN A 199 -29.08 -14.91 22.42
N PHE A 200 -28.29 -14.51 21.43
CA PHE A 200 -26.83 -14.31 21.53
C PHE A 200 -26.04 -15.57 21.91
N GLU A 201 -26.60 -16.76 21.68
CA GLU A 201 -25.94 -18.03 21.95
C GLU A 201 -25.22 -18.59 20.71
N PRO A 202 -24.13 -19.37 20.88
CA PRO A 202 -23.48 -20.07 19.77
C PRO A 202 -24.38 -21.15 19.17
N LYS A 203 -24.63 -21.07 17.87
CA LYS A 203 -25.26 -22.14 17.10
C LYS A 203 -24.29 -23.33 16.95
N THR A 204 -24.85 -24.50 16.70
CA THR A 204 -24.08 -25.69 16.31
C THR A 204 -23.50 -25.57 14.90
N THR A 205 -24.03 -24.67 14.06
CA THR A 205 -23.52 -24.36 12.73
C THR A 205 -22.26 -23.51 12.81
N LYS A 206 -21.28 -23.82 11.96
CA LYS A 206 -20.06 -23.03 11.84
C LYS A 206 -20.16 -22.01 10.71
N VAL A 207 -19.35 -20.96 10.78
CA VAL A 207 -19.18 -19.98 9.68
C VAL A 207 -18.76 -20.73 8.40
N SER A 208 -19.53 -20.56 7.34
CA SER A 208 -19.36 -21.27 6.07
C SER A 208 -18.16 -20.74 5.25
N PRO A 209 -17.54 -21.58 4.41
CA PRO A 209 -16.51 -21.14 3.47
C PRO A 209 -17.09 -20.26 2.35
N PRO A 210 -16.27 -19.39 1.73
CA PRO A 210 -16.68 -18.58 0.58
C PRO A 210 -17.21 -19.46 -0.58
N PRO A 211 -18.11 -18.96 -1.45
CA PRO A 211 -18.46 -17.55 -1.66
C PRO A 211 -19.57 -17.06 -0.72
N TRP A 212 -19.28 -16.04 0.08
CA TRP A 212 -20.23 -15.41 1.00
C TRP A 212 -21.22 -14.54 0.20
N GLY A 213 -22.37 -15.11 -0.19
CA GLY A 213 -23.40 -14.38 -0.95
C GLY A 213 -24.04 -13.21 -0.18
N THR A 214 -23.84 -13.16 1.14
CA THR A 214 -24.14 -12.08 2.08
C THR A 214 -22.94 -11.93 3.02
N SER A 215 -22.72 -10.74 3.60
CA SER A 215 -21.61 -10.50 4.54
C SER A 215 -21.45 -11.67 5.53
N PRO A 216 -20.24 -12.21 5.75
CA PRO A 216 -20.02 -13.38 6.61
C PRO A 216 -20.21 -13.08 8.10
N ILE A 217 -20.39 -11.79 8.44
CA ILE A 217 -20.57 -11.32 9.81
C ILE A 217 -21.97 -10.69 9.95
N PRO A 218 -22.61 -10.80 11.13
CA PRO A 218 -23.96 -10.27 11.37
C PRO A 218 -24.12 -8.80 11.00
N GLN A 219 -25.34 -8.38 10.64
CA GLN A 219 -25.60 -7.00 10.24
C GLN A 219 -25.28 -5.99 11.36
N GLN A 220 -25.60 -6.33 12.60
CA GLN A 220 -25.35 -5.49 13.76
C GLN A 220 -24.08 -5.95 14.48
N PRO A 221 -23.17 -5.03 14.87
CA PRO A 221 -22.00 -5.36 15.66
C PRO A 221 -22.35 -6.09 16.96
N SER A 222 -23.48 -5.77 17.60
CA SER A 222 -23.91 -6.42 18.85
C SER A 222 -24.17 -7.93 18.73
N ALA A 223 -24.55 -8.40 17.54
CA ALA A 223 -24.73 -9.83 17.27
C ALA A 223 -23.40 -10.55 16.96
N TYR A 224 -22.30 -9.81 16.83
CA TYR A 224 -20.96 -10.38 16.71
C TYR A 224 -20.41 -10.75 18.09
N ALA A 225 -20.25 -12.04 18.36
CA ALA A 225 -19.85 -12.52 19.69
C ALA A 225 -18.35 -12.43 19.97
N LEU A 226 -17.50 -12.14 18.98
CA LEU A 226 -16.06 -12.09 19.20
C LEU A 226 -15.65 -10.71 19.72
N ALA A 227 -14.65 -10.71 20.60
CA ALA A 227 -14.01 -9.49 21.10
C ALA A 227 -13.04 -8.88 20.08
N TYR A 228 -12.87 -9.48 18.90
CA TYR A 228 -11.97 -8.98 17.88
C TYR A 228 -12.42 -9.37 16.48
N LEU A 229 -12.04 -8.56 15.49
CA LEU A 229 -12.29 -8.74 14.07
C LEU A 229 -10.94 -8.94 13.35
N PRO A 230 -10.62 -10.17 12.90
CA PRO A 230 -9.39 -10.43 12.15
C PRO A 230 -9.58 -10.07 10.68
N ILE A 231 -8.64 -9.29 10.14
CA ILE A 231 -8.59 -8.88 8.75
C ILE A 231 -7.23 -9.18 8.12
N VAL A 232 -7.22 -9.24 6.80
CA VAL A 232 -6.01 -9.33 5.98
C VAL A 232 -5.88 -8.02 5.23
N ALA A 233 -4.71 -7.38 5.34
CA ALA A 233 -4.33 -6.21 4.59
C ALA A 233 -3.24 -6.59 3.58
N GLU A 234 -3.56 -6.44 2.30
CA GLU A 234 -2.64 -6.71 1.19
C GLU A 234 -2.21 -5.39 0.56
N PHE A 235 -0.91 -5.12 0.54
CA PHE A 235 -0.32 -3.88 0.02
C PHE A 235 0.13 -4.06 -1.42
N PHE A 236 -0.27 -3.14 -2.29
CA PHE A 236 0.12 -3.09 -3.69
C PHE A 236 0.71 -1.73 -4.01
N THR A 237 1.60 -1.70 -4.99
CA THR A 237 2.00 -0.42 -5.60
C THR A 237 0.79 0.28 -6.20
N HIS A 238 0.75 1.61 -6.16
CA HIS A 238 -0.28 2.37 -6.88
C HIS A 238 0.24 2.79 -8.24
N ASP A 239 -0.40 2.32 -9.30
CA ASP A 239 -0.08 2.63 -10.70
C ASP A 239 -1.07 3.62 -11.34
N TYR A 240 -1.99 4.19 -10.55
CA TYR A 240 -3.08 5.07 -10.99
C TYR A 240 -4.03 4.46 -12.02
N SER A 241 -3.97 3.15 -12.25
CA SER A 241 -4.98 2.46 -13.06
C SER A 241 -6.36 2.58 -12.42
N SER A 242 -7.42 2.50 -13.22
CA SER A 242 -8.79 2.61 -12.72
C SER A 242 -9.14 1.43 -11.80
N TYR A 243 -10.03 1.68 -10.83
CA TYR A 243 -10.58 0.63 -9.95
C TYR A 243 -11.07 -0.60 -10.73
N THR A 244 -11.75 -0.38 -11.85
CA THR A 244 -12.27 -1.44 -12.72
C THR A 244 -11.18 -2.33 -13.32
N SER A 245 -9.95 -1.82 -13.45
CA SER A 245 -8.81 -2.56 -13.99
C SER A 245 -8.12 -3.38 -12.91
N PHE A 246 -7.79 -2.76 -11.76
CA PHE A 246 -6.97 -3.44 -10.76
C PHE A 246 -7.76 -4.32 -9.78
N LYS A 247 -9.07 -4.13 -9.60
CA LYS A 247 -9.86 -4.90 -8.62
C LYS A 247 -9.85 -6.42 -8.88
N ASP A 248 -9.77 -6.81 -10.15
CA ASP A 248 -9.78 -8.21 -10.61
C ASP A 248 -8.39 -8.67 -11.08
N LYS A 249 -7.38 -7.79 -11.00
CA LYS A 249 -6.02 -8.08 -11.45
C LYS A 249 -5.36 -9.03 -10.46
N SER A 250 -4.81 -10.11 -10.99
CA SER A 250 -3.96 -11.03 -10.22
C SER A 250 -2.57 -10.43 -10.08
N GLU A 251 -2.39 -9.55 -9.09
CA GLU A 251 -1.10 -8.97 -8.71
C GLU A 251 -0.61 -9.61 -7.41
N GLU A 252 0.70 -9.83 -7.28
CA GLU A 252 1.30 -10.28 -6.04
C GLU A 252 1.46 -9.07 -5.10
N PRO A 253 0.94 -9.14 -3.86
CA PRO A 253 1.10 -8.05 -2.91
C PRO A 253 2.55 -7.92 -2.45
N LEU A 254 3.03 -6.69 -2.29
CA LEU A 254 4.33 -6.36 -1.71
C LEU A 254 4.46 -6.85 -0.26
N LEU A 255 3.35 -6.82 0.46
CA LEU A 255 3.26 -7.19 1.86
C LEU A 255 1.84 -7.65 2.18
N VAL A 256 1.72 -8.74 2.93
CA VAL A 256 0.46 -9.21 3.49
C VAL A 256 0.56 -9.17 5.01
N GLN A 257 -0.33 -8.42 5.65
CA GLN A 257 -0.39 -8.29 7.09
C GLN A 257 -1.74 -8.78 7.62
N ASN A 258 -1.70 -9.67 8.61
CA ASN A 258 -2.90 -9.98 9.41
C ASN A 258 -3.03 -8.93 10.51
N ILE A 259 -4.18 -8.26 10.57
CA ILE A 259 -4.49 -7.24 11.57
C ILE A 259 -5.69 -7.73 12.39
N VAL A 260 -5.67 -7.46 13.69
CA VAL A 260 -6.74 -7.83 14.61
C VAL A 260 -7.27 -6.55 15.25
N ILE A 261 -8.49 -6.17 14.89
CA ILE A 261 -9.17 -5.00 15.47
C ILE A 261 -9.88 -5.48 16.73
N SER A 262 -9.57 -4.88 17.88
CA SER A 262 -10.17 -5.26 19.17
C SER A 262 -11.42 -4.44 19.46
N ARG A 263 -12.36 -5.05 20.19
CA ARG A 263 -13.61 -4.43 20.63
C ARG A 263 -13.42 -3.48 21.80
#